data_AF-A0A8T0RSL5-F1
#
_entry.id   AF-A0A8T0RSL5-F1
#
_cell.length_a   1.000
_cell.length_b   1.000
_cell.length_c   1.000
_cell.angle_alpha   90.00
_cell.angle_beta   90.00
_cell.angle_gamma   90.00
#
_symmetry.space_group_name_H-M   'P 1'
#
loop_
_entity.id
_entity.type
_entity.pdbx_description
1 polymer ?
#
loop_
_entity_poly.entity_id
_entity_poly.type
_entity_poly.pdbx_seq_one_letter_code
_entity_poly.pdbx_strand_id
1 'polypeptide(L)'
;MALDSPAERRDEVVQVAMGNGNGVAPLQPLRPAGRPAAATAPYLDRRLRLNPNAEHKPQDYSDVRGEYAPAVYSALERHLPPSLLDADRDVKLHFMRDILARYWPQGERNKVQRHKEYRQRILHLYKPLHEELYNMHPSTFFLPTFLEAVRSNSEESFRSFMTEPIPGVYSFAMLQPTFCEMLLEEVENFEKWVHAMKFKIMRPNTMNKYGAVLDDFGLEAMLNQFMEQFVAPISRVFYPEVGGGTLDSHHAFVVEYGKDRDVELGFHVDDSEVTLNVCLGKQFSGGELYFRGIRCENHVNSETQHEAVLHRGRHRHGARAISSGLRINLLLWCRRSHID
;
A
#
# COMPACT_ATOMS: atom_id res chain seq x y z
N MET A 1 -9.87 26.36 -56.89
CA MET A 1 -8.45 26.78 -56.74
C MET A 1 -8.13 26.64 -55.26
N ALA A 2 -7.43 25.54 -54.91
CA ALA A 2 -6.03 25.54 -54.45
C ALA A 2 -5.90 26.18 -53.05
N LEU A 3 -5.91 25.41 -51.96
CA LEU A 3 -4.77 24.70 -51.34
C LEU A 3 -3.65 25.65 -50.88
N ASP A 4 -3.53 25.79 -49.55
CA ASP A 4 -2.35 25.42 -48.72
C ASP A 4 -2.03 26.47 -47.63
N SER A 5 -2.19 26.02 -46.38
CA SER A 5 -1.47 26.54 -45.21
C SER A 5 -0.67 25.36 -44.62
N PRO A 6 0.63 25.53 -44.33
CA PRO A 6 1.48 24.39 -44.00
C PRO A 6 1.37 23.94 -42.55
N ALA A 7 1.46 22.61 -42.42
CA ALA A 7 1.42 21.78 -41.24
C ALA A 7 2.39 22.15 -40.10
N GLU A 8 1.86 22.22 -38.88
CA GLU A 8 2.61 21.98 -37.65
C GLU A 8 2.58 20.47 -37.32
N ARG A 9 3.77 19.89 -37.21
CA ARG A 9 4.02 18.51 -36.80
C ARG A 9 3.62 18.32 -35.34
N ARG A 10 2.66 17.43 -35.08
CA ARG A 10 2.43 16.81 -33.77
C ARG A 10 3.20 15.49 -33.74
N ASP A 11 4.10 15.36 -32.77
CA ASP A 11 4.80 14.12 -32.47
C ASP A 11 3.79 13.07 -31.96
N GLU A 12 3.72 11.95 -32.68
CA GLU A 12 3.00 10.75 -32.29
C GLU A 12 3.73 10.06 -31.13
N VAL A 13 3.06 9.93 -29.99
CA VAL A 13 3.52 9.08 -28.88
C VAL A 13 3.22 7.63 -29.26
N VAL A 14 4.25 6.91 -29.64
CA VAL A 14 4.22 5.47 -29.94
C VAL A 14 3.82 4.67 -28.69
N GLN A 15 2.63 4.06 -28.75
CA GLN A 15 2.23 2.97 -27.86
C GLN A 15 3.10 1.74 -28.14
N VAL A 16 3.87 1.28 -27.16
CA VAL A 16 4.54 -0.03 -27.22
C VAL A 16 3.68 -1.03 -26.44
N ALA A 17 3.00 -1.90 -27.18
CA ALA A 17 2.35 -3.09 -26.67
C ALA A 17 3.39 -4.17 -26.36
N MET A 18 3.39 -4.71 -25.13
CA MET A 18 4.17 -5.90 -24.79
C MET A 18 3.32 -7.16 -24.96
N GLY A 19 3.64 -7.95 -25.98
CA GLY A 19 3.12 -9.31 -26.19
C GLY A 19 4.09 -10.38 -25.67
N ASN A 20 3.53 -11.41 -25.06
CA ASN A 20 4.19 -12.65 -24.62
C ASN A 20 4.83 -13.42 -25.80
N GLY A 21 6.00 -14.02 -25.57
CA GLY A 21 6.58 -15.03 -26.48
C GLY A 21 7.86 -15.68 -25.95
N ASN A 22 7.75 -16.96 -25.60
CA ASN A 22 8.87 -17.89 -25.35
C ASN A 22 9.79 -18.03 -26.58
N GLY A 23 11.11 -18.05 -26.40
CA GLY A 23 12.05 -18.41 -27.47
C GLY A 23 13.55 -18.28 -27.10
N VAL A 24 14.14 -19.42 -26.74
CA VAL A 24 15.54 -19.91 -26.91
C VAL A 24 16.70 -18.88 -27.10
N ALA A 25 17.70 -18.98 -26.22
CA ALA A 25 18.92 -18.16 -26.18
C ALA A 25 19.88 -18.36 -27.36
N PRO A 26 20.57 -17.30 -27.86
CA PRO A 26 21.65 -17.43 -28.84
C PRO A 26 23.04 -17.65 -28.21
N LEU A 27 23.89 -18.35 -28.95
CA LEU A 27 25.25 -18.81 -28.64
C LEU A 27 26.27 -17.66 -28.41
N GLN A 28 27.21 -17.89 -27.48
CA GLN A 28 28.33 -16.98 -27.14
C GLN A 28 29.46 -16.97 -28.20
N PRO A 29 30.09 -15.81 -28.49
CA PRO A 29 31.35 -15.76 -29.24
C PRO A 29 32.60 -15.97 -28.35
N LEU A 30 33.63 -16.59 -28.93
CA LEU A 30 34.93 -16.94 -28.35
C LEU A 30 35.73 -15.74 -27.81
N ARG A 31 36.43 -15.94 -26.68
CA ARG A 31 37.39 -15.01 -26.05
C ARG A 31 38.74 -15.00 -26.79
N PRO A 32 39.41 -13.83 -26.95
CA PRO A 32 40.86 -13.79 -27.15
C PRO A 32 41.60 -13.78 -25.81
N ALA A 33 42.71 -14.53 -25.78
CA ALA A 33 43.63 -14.67 -24.66
C ALA A 33 44.61 -13.48 -24.55
N GLY A 34 44.98 -13.13 -23.31
CA GLY A 34 46.27 -12.49 -23.01
C GLY A 34 46.24 -11.10 -22.37
N ARG A 35 46.13 -11.05 -21.04
CA ARG A 35 46.77 -10.03 -20.16
C ARG A 35 47.16 -10.70 -18.83
N PRO A 36 48.25 -10.26 -18.18
CA PRO A 36 48.98 -11.07 -17.21
C PRO A 36 48.20 -11.29 -15.91
N ALA A 37 48.37 -12.48 -15.33
CA ALA A 37 47.74 -12.92 -14.09
C ALA A 37 48.20 -12.07 -12.90
N ALA A 38 47.44 -11.02 -12.58
CA ALA A 38 47.46 -10.41 -11.27
C ALA A 38 46.65 -11.32 -10.32
N ALA A 39 47.38 -11.97 -9.41
CA ALA A 39 46.94 -12.76 -8.26
C ALA A 39 45.41 -12.81 -7.98
N THR A 40 44.74 -13.83 -8.53
CA THR A 40 43.37 -14.19 -8.18
C THR A 40 43.34 -15.49 -7.38
N ALA A 41 43.35 -15.39 -6.05
CA ALA A 41 42.63 -16.24 -5.05
C ALA A 41 43.18 -15.92 -3.64
N PRO A 42 42.34 -15.81 -2.57
CA PRO A 42 41.22 -16.72 -2.31
C PRO A 42 39.93 -15.99 -1.88
N TYR A 43 38.96 -15.87 -2.79
CA TYR A 43 37.57 -15.56 -2.43
C TYR A 43 36.81 -16.84 -2.11
N LEU A 44 37.34 -17.62 -1.16
CA LEU A 44 36.67 -18.81 -0.64
C LEU A 44 35.59 -18.35 0.35
N ASP A 45 34.34 -18.51 -0.09
CA ASP A 45 33.09 -18.46 0.68
C ASP A 45 32.73 -17.13 1.37
N ARG A 46 32.38 -16.13 0.57
CA ARG A 46 31.72 -14.87 1.01
C ARG A 46 30.19 -15.00 1.08
N ARG A 47 29.66 -16.18 1.36
CA ARG A 47 28.21 -16.36 1.55
C ARG A 47 27.85 -16.15 3.02
N LEU A 48 26.72 -15.49 3.25
CA LEU A 48 26.14 -15.43 4.58
C LEU A 48 25.78 -16.85 5.03
N ARG A 49 25.97 -17.12 6.31
CA ARG A 49 25.47 -18.31 6.97
C ARG A 49 23.95 -18.24 7.00
N LEU A 50 23.31 -19.38 6.73
CA LEU A 50 21.85 -19.50 6.84
C LEU A 50 21.38 -19.20 8.28
N ASN A 51 22.08 -19.79 9.26
CA ASN A 51 21.76 -19.63 10.68
C ASN A 51 22.73 -18.65 11.34
N PRO A 52 22.23 -17.75 12.22
CA PRO A 52 23.08 -16.81 12.95
C PRO A 52 24.00 -17.57 13.91
N ASN A 53 25.20 -17.04 14.13
CA ASN A 53 26.07 -17.48 15.21
C ASN A 53 25.57 -16.91 16.54
N ALA A 54 24.94 -17.76 17.36
CA ALA A 54 24.38 -17.36 18.66
C ALA A 54 25.44 -16.99 19.70
N GLU A 55 26.66 -17.51 19.55
CA GLU A 55 27.79 -17.25 20.47
C GLU A 55 28.54 -15.96 20.10
N HIS A 56 28.38 -15.48 18.85
CA HIS A 56 29.02 -14.25 18.40
C HIS A 56 28.32 -13.02 18.96
N LYS A 57 29.11 -12.14 19.60
CA LYS A 57 28.65 -10.81 20.02
C LYS A 57 29.02 -9.81 18.91
N PRO A 58 28.02 -9.24 18.21
CA PRO A 58 28.27 -8.22 17.20
C PRO A 58 28.97 -7.01 17.80
N GLN A 59 29.74 -6.32 16.98
CA GLN A 59 30.31 -5.05 17.38
C GLN A 59 29.24 -3.96 17.48
N ASP A 60 29.56 -2.88 18.19
CA ASP A 60 28.68 -1.72 18.23
C ASP A 60 28.71 -1.01 16.87
N TYR A 61 27.53 -0.65 16.37
CA TYR A 61 27.32 0.12 15.15
C TYR A 61 26.47 1.37 15.40
N SER A 62 26.28 1.78 16.65
CA SER A 62 25.49 2.96 17.03
C SER A 62 26.04 4.28 16.46
N ASP A 63 27.36 4.36 16.30
CA ASP A 63 28.12 5.45 15.68
C ASP A 63 28.00 5.49 14.16
N VAL A 64 27.56 4.40 13.52
CA VAL A 64 27.42 4.32 12.07
C VAL A 64 26.26 5.20 11.64
N ARG A 65 26.58 6.47 11.37
CA ARG A 65 25.68 7.36 10.65
C ARG A 65 25.58 6.88 9.22
N GLY A 66 24.37 6.61 8.76
CA GLY A 66 24.18 6.10 7.42
C GLY A 66 22.79 5.56 7.18
N GLU A 67 22.70 4.79 6.10
CA GLU A 67 21.46 4.49 5.38
C GLU A 67 20.67 3.30 5.96
N TYR A 68 21.24 2.56 6.90
CA TYR A 68 20.65 1.38 7.55
C TYR A 68 20.69 1.52 9.07
N ALA A 69 19.65 1.05 9.75
CA ALA A 69 19.60 1.07 11.21
C ALA A 69 20.76 0.22 11.80
N PRO A 70 21.41 0.68 12.89
CA PRO A 70 22.48 -0.06 13.56
C PRO A 70 22.13 -1.52 13.86
N ALA A 71 20.88 -1.79 14.25
CA ALA A 71 20.37 -3.13 14.53
C ALA A 71 20.47 -4.09 13.33
N VAL A 72 20.38 -3.60 12.10
CA VAL A 72 20.54 -4.41 10.88
C VAL A 72 21.97 -4.90 10.75
N TYR A 73 22.96 -4.04 11.02
CA TYR A 73 24.37 -4.44 11.01
C TYR A 73 24.68 -5.43 12.13
N SER A 74 24.19 -5.19 13.35
CA SER A 74 24.39 -6.13 14.46
C SER A 74 23.76 -7.49 14.16
N ALA A 75 22.58 -7.54 13.54
CA ALA A 75 21.95 -8.79 13.13
C ALA A 75 22.74 -9.48 12.02
N LEU A 76 23.09 -8.76 10.95
CA LEU A 76 23.80 -9.28 9.79
C LEU A 76 25.20 -9.78 10.14
N GLU A 77 25.89 -9.16 11.12
CA GLU A 77 27.21 -9.61 11.56
C GLU A 77 27.17 -11.05 12.06
N ARG A 78 26.11 -11.48 12.75
CA ARG A 78 25.97 -12.86 13.23
C ARG A 78 25.87 -13.89 12.10
N HIS A 79 25.54 -13.45 10.90
CA HIS A 79 25.46 -14.30 9.71
C HIS A 79 26.74 -14.28 8.87
N LEU A 80 27.77 -13.52 9.26
CA LEU A 80 29.03 -13.52 8.51
C LEU A 80 29.72 -14.91 8.58
N PRO A 81 30.43 -15.32 7.52
CA PRO A 81 31.23 -16.53 7.55
C PRO A 81 32.35 -16.40 8.60
N PRO A 82 32.84 -17.51 9.17
CA PRO A 82 33.88 -17.48 10.20
C PRO A 82 35.10 -16.63 9.84
N SER A 83 35.51 -16.67 8.57
CA SER A 83 36.63 -15.88 8.03
C SER A 83 36.45 -14.36 8.13
N LEU A 84 35.21 -13.88 8.22
CA LEU A 84 34.88 -12.46 8.35
C LEU A 84 34.49 -12.07 9.78
N LEU A 85 34.07 -12.99 10.64
CA LEU A 85 33.70 -12.67 12.02
C LEU A 85 34.90 -12.11 12.81
N ASP A 86 36.06 -12.70 12.58
CA ASP A 86 37.35 -12.32 13.19
C ASP A 86 38.02 -11.13 12.48
N ALA A 87 37.45 -10.63 11.39
CA ALA A 87 38.00 -9.50 10.65
C ALA A 87 37.74 -8.18 11.37
N ASP A 88 38.49 -7.15 10.97
CA ASP A 88 38.30 -5.79 11.48
C ASP A 88 36.90 -5.26 11.21
N ARG A 89 36.44 -4.38 12.11
CA ARG A 89 35.11 -3.77 12.06
C ARG A 89 34.81 -3.11 10.72
N ASP A 90 35.77 -2.38 10.16
CA ASP A 90 35.58 -1.67 8.89
C ASP A 90 35.43 -2.63 7.70
N VAL A 91 36.13 -3.76 7.74
CA VAL A 91 36.02 -4.83 6.73
C VAL A 91 34.64 -5.47 6.79
N LYS A 92 34.18 -5.80 8.01
CA LYS A 92 32.82 -6.32 8.24
C LYS A 92 31.76 -5.33 7.78
N LEU A 93 31.90 -4.06 8.16
CA LEU A 93 30.97 -2.99 7.80
C LEU A 93 30.90 -2.79 6.29
N HIS A 94 32.03 -2.77 5.59
CA HIS A 94 32.08 -2.66 4.14
C HIS A 94 31.38 -3.84 3.46
N PHE A 95 31.69 -5.06 3.88
CA PHE A 95 31.06 -6.27 3.34
C PHE A 95 29.55 -6.31 3.58
N MET A 96 29.10 -5.93 4.78
CA MET A 96 27.68 -5.84 5.11
C MET A 96 26.97 -4.77 4.28
N ARG A 97 27.59 -3.61 4.05
CA ARG A 97 27.04 -2.57 3.17
C ARG A 97 26.89 -3.05 1.73
N ASP A 98 27.88 -3.77 1.20
CA ASP A 98 27.82 -4.34 -0.16
C ASP A 98 26.71 -5.39 -0.31
N ILE A 99 26.40 -6.14 0.75
CA ILE A 99 25.23 -7.02 0.78
C ILE A 99 23.96 -6.18 0.78
N LEU A 100 23.80 -5.30 1.75
CA LEU A 100 22.56 -4.54 1.92
C LEU A 100 22.23 -3.68 0.70
N ALA A 101 23.23 -3.11 0.02
CA ALA A 101 23.05 -2.30 -1.18
C ALA A 101 22.45 -3.09 -2.37
N ARG A 102 22.60 -4.42 -2.39
CA ARG A 102 22.00 -5.29 -3.41
C ARG A 102 20.52 -5.59 -3.15
N TYR A 103 20.11 -5.60 -1.89
CA TYR A 103 18.73 -5.92 -1.49
C TYR A 103 17.86 -4.68 -1.25
N TRP A 104 18.49 -3.53 -0.98
CA TRP A 104 17.82 -2.27 -0.76
C TRP A 104 18.59 -1.15 -1.49
N PRO A 105 18.39 -1.02 -2.81
CA PRO A 105 19.17 -0.11 -3.66
C PRO A 105 18.95 1.36 -3.32
N GLN A 106 19.89 2.23 -3.73
CA GLN A 106 19.81 3.68 -3.53
C GLN A 106 18.49 4.30 -4.02
N GLY A 107 17.97 3.81 -5.15
CA GLY A 107 16.71 4.31 -5.71
C GLY A 107 15.52 4.14 -4.77
N GLU A 108 15.41 2.97 -4.12
CA GLU A 108 14.33 2.67 -3.16
C GLU A 108 14.51 3.45 -1.86
N ARG A 109 15.75 3.54 -1.36
CA ARG A 109 16.11 4.43 -0.23
C ARG A 109 15.67 5.87 -0.46
N ASN A 110 16.05 6.43 -1.60
CA ASN A 110 15.73 7.81 -1.94
C ASN A 110 14.22 8.01 -2.09
N LYS A 111 13.45 6.98 -2.47
CA LYS A 111 11.98 7.07 -2.48
C LYS A 111 11.43 7.14 -1.05
N VAL A 112 11.84 6.27 -0.14
CA VAL A 112 11.38 6.27 1.26
C VAL A 112 11.75 7.58 1.97
N GLN A 113 12.99 8.04 1.82
CA GLN A 113 13.42 9.29 2.43
C GLN A 113 12.65 10.51 1.86
N ARG A 114 12.46 10.59 0.54
CA ARG A 114 11.65 11.65 -0.07
C ARG A 114 10.20 11.60 0.37
N HIS A 115 9.63 10.40 0.51
CA HIS A 115 8.27 10.22 1.02
C HIS A 115 8.17 10.74 2.47
N LYS A 116 9.13 10.40 3.33
CA LYS A 116 9.19 10.91 4.71
C LYS A 116 9.29 12.44 4.75
N GLU A 117 10.18 13.04 3.96
CA GLU A 117 10.32 14.50 3.86
C GLU A 117 9.06 15.17 3.35
N TYR A 118 8.40 14.57 2.35
CA TYR A 118 7.12 15.01 1.83
C TYR A 118 6.04 15.02 2.91
N ARG A 119 5.86 13.93 3.67
CA ARG A 119 4.88 13.84 4.76
C ARG A 119 5.19 14.87 5.85
N GLN A 120 6.45 14.98 6.27
CA GLN A 120 6.86 15.97 7.28
C GLN A 120 6.57 17.42 6.88
N ARG A 121 6.72 17.76 5.59
CA ARG A 121 6.34 19.09 5.09
C ARG A 121 4.85 19.34 5.18
N ILE A 122 4.03 18.34 4.85
CA ILE A 122 2.57 18.45 4.97
C ILE A 122 2.21 18.67 6.44
N LEU A 123 2.67 17.78 7.33
CA LEU A 123 2.37 17.86 8.78
C LEU A 123 2.81 19.20 9.42
N HIS A 124 3.85 19.84 8.88
CA HIS A 124 4.32 21.14 9.36
C HIS A 124 3.49 22.32 8.85
N LEU A 125 2.95 22.23 7.63
CA LEU A 125 2.36 23.38 6.92
C LEU A 125 0.83 23.33 6.84
N TYR A 126 0.25 22.14 6.86
CA TYR A 126 -1.19 21.94 6.85
C TYR A 126 -1.74 22.08 8.26
N LYS A 127 -2.91 22.72 8.37
CA LYS A 127 -3.64 22.85 9.64
C LYS A 127 -4.95 22.07 9.52
N PRO A 128 -5.15 21.04 10.35
CA PRO A 128 -6.40 20.31 10.42
C PRO A 128 -7.62 21.20 10.63
N LEU A 129 -8.76 20.82 10.04
CA LEU A 129 -10.05 21.45 10.31
C LEU A 129 -10.74 20.78 11.51
N HIS A 130 -10.68 19.45 11.60
CA HIS A 130 -11.26 18.65 12.67
C HIS A 130 -10.15 17.92 13.44
N GLU A 131 -9.63 18.55 14.50
CA GLU A 131 -8.58 17.95 15.34
C GLU A 131 -9.02 16.62 15.97
N GLU A 132 -10.32 16.42 16.17
CA GLU A 132 -10.87 15.19 16.71
C GLU A 132 -10.60 13.97 15.83
N LEU A 133 -10.49 14.12 14.49
CA LEU A 133 -10.22 13.00 13.58
C LEU A 133 -8.83 12.38 13.76
N TYR A 134 -7.90 13.10 14.39
CA TYR A 134 -6.51 12.70 14.52
C TYR A 134 -6.26 11.78 15.72
N ASN A 135 -7.29 11.56 16.54
CA ASN A 135 -7.27 10.64 17.67
C ASN A 135 -8.47 9.69 17.59
N MET A 136 -8.30 8.46 18.06
CA MET A 136 -9.39 7.49 18.03
C MET A 136 -10.44 7.81 19.11
N HIS A 137 -11.66 8.13 18.67
CA HIS A 137 -12.83 8.36 19.54
C HIS A 137 -13.97 7.40 19.17
N PRO A 138 -13.94 6.13 19.63
CA PRO A 138 -14.82 5.08 19.10
C PRO A 138 -16.31 5.40 19.20
N SER A 139 -16.77 5.97 20.33
CA SER A 139 -18.17 6.33 20.55
C SER A 139 -18.67 7.45 19.63
N THR A 140 -17.76 8.30 19.16
CA THR A 140 -18.07 9.41 18.25
C THR A 140 -17.98 8.98 16.78
N PHE A 141 -17.14 7.97 16.49
CA PHE A 141 -16.85 7.54 15.13
C PHE A 141 -17.76 6.42 14.65
N PHE A 142 -18.15 5.53 15.55
CA PHE A 142 -18.87 4.30 15.19
C PHE A 142 -20.29 4.25 15.73
N LEU A 143 -21.15 3.54 15.01
CA LEU A 143 -22.51 3.24 15.46
C LEU A 143 -22.47 2.37 16.73
N PRO A 144 -23.39 2.58 17.69
CA PRO A 144 -23.40 1.79 18.93
C PRO A 144 -23.54 0.29 18.68
N THR A 145 -24.36 -0.10 17.69
CA THR A 145 -24.57 -1.49 17.28
C THR A 145 -23.28 -2.14 16.79
N PHE A 146 -22.48 -1.42 16.00
CA PHE A 146 -21.17 -1.89 15.55
C PHE A 146 -20.20 -2.07 16.72
N LEU A 147 -20.13 -1.09 17.63
CA LEU A 147 -19.26 -1.16 18.80
C LEU A 147 -19.62 -2.32 19.74
N GLU A 148 -20.91 -2.58 19.92
CA GLU A 148 -21.39 -3.70 20.74
C GLU A 148 -20.97 -5.04 20.14
N ALA A 149 -21.07 -5.20 18.82
CA ALA A 149 -20.63 -6.41 18.16
C ALA A 149 -19.09 -6.60 18.23
N VAL A 150 -18.31 -5.54 18.00
CA VAL A 150 -16.84 -5.59 18.17
C VAL A 150 -16.45 -5.92 19.61
N ARG A 151 -17.16 -5.39 20.61
CA ARG A 151 -16.93 -5.72 22.02
C ARG A 151 -17.26 -7.18 22.35
N SER A 152 -18.34 -7.70 21.76
CA SER A 152 -18.75 -9.09 21.94
C SER A 152 -17.79 -10.06 21.25
N ASN A 153 -17.20 -9.62 20.13
CA ASN A 153 -16.14 -10.30 19.39
C ASN A 153 -16.47 -11.77 19.06
N SER A 154 -17.71 -12.02 18.65
CA SER A 154 -18.19 -13.35 18.25
C SER A 154 -18.75 -13.30 16.83
N GLU A 155 -18.69 -14.44 16.13
CA GLU A 155 -19.26 -14.55 14.78
C GLU A 155 -20.76 -14.25 14.78
N GLU A 156 -21.51 -14.72 15.78
CA GLU A 156 -22.94 -14.45 15.91
C GLU A 156 -23.21 -12.94 16.07
N SER A 157 -22.42 -12.26 16.89
CA SER A 157 -22.55 -10.82 17.10
C SER A 157 -22.27 -10.03 15.82
N PHE A 158 -21.25 -10.43 15.04
CA PHE A 158 -20.96 -9.80 13.76
C PHE A 158 -22.04 -10.05 12.73
N ARG A 159 -22.50 -11.30 12.60
CA ARG A 159 -23.57 -11.67 11.67
C ARG A 159 -24.90 -11.00 11.99
N SER A 160 -25.12 -10.54 13.23
CA SER A 160 -26.38 -9.90 13.63
C SER A 160 -26.68 -8.58 12.91
N PHE A 161 -25.65 -7.87 12.42
CA PHE A 161 -25.80 -6.56 11.74
C PHE A 161 -25.20 -6.53 10.32
N MET A 162 -24.61 -7.64 9.88
CA MET A 162 -23.98 -7.78 8.56
C MET A 162 -24.88 -8.55 7.60
N THR A 163 -24.81 -8.17 6.33
CA THR A 163 -25.31 -8.98 5.22
C THR A 163 -24.13 -9.48 4.39
N GLU A 164 -24.27 -10.67 3.81
CA GLU A 164 -23.28 -11.26 2.90
C GLU A 164 -23.88 -11.31 1.48
N PRO A 165 -23.92 -10.18 0.76
CA PRO A 165 -24.51 -10.11 -0.58
C PRO A 165 -23.95 -11.15 -1.56
N ILE A 166 -22.65 -11.43 -1.46
CA ILE A 166 -21.92 -12.45 -2.23
C ILE A 166 -21.01 -13.16 -1.25
N PRO A 167 -20.75 -14.48 -1.41
CA PRO A 167 -19.79 -15.18 -0.58
C PRO A 167 -18.46 -14.43 -0.40
N GLY A 168 -18.10 -14.15 0.85
CA GLY A 168 -16.89 -13.43 1.26
C GLY A 168 -16.91 -11.92 1.06
N VAL A 169 -18.06 -11.32 0.73
CA VAL A 169 -18.26 -9.87 0.63
C VAL A 169 -19.33 -9.46 1.63
N TYR A 170 -18.97 -8.64 2.62
CA TYR A 170 -19.88 -8.21 3.68
C TYR A 170 -20.26 -6.74 3.54
N SER A 171 -21.53 -6.45 3.85
CA SER A 171 -22.08 -5.10 3.87
C SER A 171 -22.76 -4.82 5.20
N PHE A 172 -22.41 -3.68 5.81
CA PHE A 172 -22.90 -3.26 7.11
C PHE A 172 -22.67 -1.77 7.35
N ALA A 173 -23.49 -1.17 8.21
CA ALA A 173 -23.26 0.19 8.68
C ALA A 173 -22.34 0.17 9.91
N MET A 174 -21.27 0.98 9.87
CA MET A 174 -20.32 1.07 10.99
C MET A 174 -20.04 2.49 11.46
N LEU A 175 -20.07 3.49 10.57
CA LEU A 175 -19.69 4.87 10.89
C LEU A 175 -20.89 5.73 11.29
N GLN A 176 -20.66 6.64 12.23
CA GLN A 176 -21.59 7.73 12.53
C GLN A 176 -21.66 8.70 11.34
N PRO A 177 -22.84 9.25 11.00
CA PRO A 177 -22.96 10.27 9.96
C PRO A 177 -22.04 11.48 10.21
N THR A 178 -21.92 11.91 11.46
CA THR A 178 -21.06 13.02 11.88
C THR A 178 -19.58 12.76 11.60
N PHE A 179 -19.12 11.51 11.77
CA PHE A 179 -17.76 11.13 11.37
C PHE A 179 -17.56 11.22 9.86
N CYS A 180 -18.52 10.72 9.08
CA CYS A 180 -18.46 10.83 7.62
C CYS A 180 -18.40 12.30 7.18
N GLU A 181 -19.22 13.17 7.77
CA GLU A 181 -19.23 14.62 7.50
C GLU A 181 -17.88 15.27 7.84
N MET A 182 -17.36 15.07 9.06
CA MET A 182 -16.05 15.61 9.46
C MET A 182 -14.93 15.14 8.52
N LEU A 183 -14.91 13.85 8.15
CA LEU A 183 -13.88 13.33 7.25
C LEU A 183 -13.98 13.92 5.84
N LEU A 184 -15.19 14.15 5.33
CA LEU A 184 -15.41 14.82 4.05
C LEU A 184 -14.93 16.27 4.10
N GLU A 185 -15.30 17.01 5.15
CA GLU A 185 -14.88 18.41 5.37
C GLU A 185 -13.35 18.53 5.52
N GLU A 186 -12.71 17.59 6.22
CA GLU A 186 -11.26 17.54 6.38
C GLU A 186 -10.54 17.29 5.05
N VAL A 187 -11.02 16.34 4.23
CA VAL A 187 -10.46 16.07 2.89
C VAL A 187 -10.62 17.29 1.98
N GLU A 188 -11.79 17.94 2.01
CA GLU A 188 -12.02 19.15 1.22
C GLU A 188 -11.10 20.30 1.68
N ASN A 189 -10.91 20.47 2.98
CA ASN A 189 -9.98 21.45 3.54
C ASN A 189 -8.53 21.17 3.10
N PHE A 190 -8.11 19.91 3.13
CA PHE A 190 -6.80 19.49 2.65
C PHE A 190 -6.60 19.81 1.16
N GLU A 191 -7.54 19.45 0.28
CA GLU A 191 -7.46 19.76 -1.15
C GLU A 191 -7.46 21.28 -1.43
N LYS A 192 -8.26 22.07 -0.69
CA LYS A 192 -8.22 23.54 -0.75
C LYS A 192 -6.84 24.09 -0.38
N TRP A 193 -6.23 23.57 0.68
CA TRP A 193 -4.88 23.95 1.10
C TRP A 193 -3.83 23.56 0.06
N VAL A 194 -3.90 22.34 -0.51
CA VAL A 194 -3.01 21.87 -1.58
C VAL A 194 -3.05 22.83 -2.78
N HIS A 195 -4.25 23.22 -3.21
CA HIS A 195 -4.43 24.17 -4.31
C HIS A 195 -3.86 25.56 -3.97
N ALA A 196 -4.19 26.09 -2.78
CA ALA A 196 -3.73 27.41 -2.34
C ALA A 196 -2.20 27.49 -2.24
N MET A 197 -1.55 26.45 -1.72
CA MET A 197 -0.10 26.35 -1.58
C MET A 197 0.60 25.93 -2.88
N LYS A 198 -0.15 25.56 -3.93
CA LYS A 198 0.37 24.89 -5.14
C LYS A 198 1.25 23.69 -4.78
N PHE A 199 0.86 22.97 -3.72
CA PHE A 199 1.58 21.82 -3.22
C PHE A 199 1.33 20.62 -4.14
N LYS A 200 2.35 19.82 -4.42
CA LYS A 200 2.18 18.59 -5.20
C LYS A 200 2.02 17.41 -4.26
N ILE A 201 0.82 16.83 -4.21
CA ILE A 201 0.53 15.63 -3.43
C ILE A 201 0.69 14.35 -4.25
N MET A 202 0.92 13.25 -3.54
CA MET A 202 0.80 11.91 -4.12
C MET A 202 -0.68 11.53 -4.20
N ARG A 203 -1.05 10.87 -5.30
CA ARG A 203 -2.43 10.39 -5.49
C ARG A 203 -2.61 9.02 -4.85
N PRO A 204 -3.86 8.66 -4.49
CA PRO A 204 -4.14 7.50 -3.65
C PRO A 204 -3.53 6.19 -4.12
N ASN A 205 -3.58 5.94 -5.42
CA ASN A 205 -3.03 4.77 -6.07
C ASN A 205 -2.79 5.07 -7.57
N THR A 206 -2.34 4.08 -8.33
CA THR A 206 -2.08 4.23 -9.77
C THR A 206 -3.33 4.23 -10.65
N MET A 207 -4.49 3.90 -10.09
CA MET A 207 -5.75 3.72 -10.79
C MET A 207 -6.71 4.92 -10.63
N ASN A 208 -6.55 5.71 -9.56
CA ASN A 208 -7.38 6.88 -9.23
C ASN A 208 -6.58 8.18 -9.38
N LYS A 209 -7.17 9.15 -10.07
CA LYS A 209 -6.57 10.48 -10.28
C LYS A 209 -6.92 11.47 -9.18
N TYR A 210 -8.03 11.23 -8.49
CA TYR A 210 -8.59 12.13 -7.48
C TYR A 210 -8.77 11.45 -6.13
N GLY A 211 -8.71 12.27 -5.07
CA GLY A 211 -8.64 11.85 -3.68
C GLY A 211 -7.25 12.03 -3.07
N ALA A 212 -7.13 11.62 -1.81
CA ALA A 212 -5.97 11.85 -0.96
C ALA A 212 -5.63 10.64 -0.09
N VAL A 213 -4.34 10.47 0.22
CA VAL A 213 -3.84 9.49 1.20
C VAL A 213 -3.95 10.11 2.58
N LEU A 214 -4.67 9.47 3.50
CA LEU A 214 -5.01 10.05 4.81
C LEU A 214 -3.80 10.14 5.74
N ASP A 215 -2.88 9.19 5.61
CA ASP A 215 -1.64 9.16 6.40
C ASP A 215 -0.72 10.34 6.05
N ASP A 216 -0.81 10.88 4.83
CA ASP A 216 0.05 11.98 4.37
C ASP A 216 -0.16 13.25 5.18
N PHE A 217 -1.39 13.48 5.65
CA PHE A 217 -1.77 14.67 6.40
C PHE A 217 -2.10 14.42 7.86
N GLY A 218 -1.86 13.20 8.38
CA GLY A 218 -1.67 12.95 9.80
C GLY A 218 -2.62 11.95 10.46
N LEU A 219 -3.49 11.27 9.72
CA LEU A 219 -4.47 10.35 10.31
C LEU A 219 -3.90 8.95 10.63
N GLU A 220 -2.63 8.67 10.30
CA GLU A 220 -1.98 7.36 10.43
C GLU A 220 -2.16 6.72 11.82
N ALA A 221 -1.93 7.49 12.89
CA ALA A 221 -2.03 6.97 14.26
C ALA A 221 -3.47 6.58 14.66
N MET A 222 -4.46 7.35 14.18
CA MET A 222 -5.88 7.03 14.39
C MET A 222 -6.27 5.81 13.56
N LEU A 223 -5.82 5.73 12.31
CA LEU A 223 -6.14 4.64 11.39
C LEU A 223 -5.47 3.32 11.75
N ASN A 224 -4.28 3.35 12.36
CA ASN A 224 -3.67 2.16 12.97
C ASN A 224 -4.62 1.57 14.03
N GLN A 225 -5.13 2.41 14.95
CA GLN A 225 -6.10 1.97 15.96
C GLN A 225 -7.42 1.53 15.32
N PHE A 226 -7.86 2.20 14.24
CA PHE A 226 -9.05 1.82 13.49
C PHE A 226 -8.93 0.39 12.97
N MET A 227 -7.82 0.09 12.31
CA MET A 227 -7.53 -1.23 11.76
C MET A 227 -7.43 -2.27 12.88
N GLU A 228 -6.55 -2.05 13.85
CA GLU A 228 -6.22 -3.02 14.91
C GLU A 228 -7.43 -3.36 15.78
N GLN A 229 -8.23 -2.37 16.17
CA GLN A 229 -9.30 -2.54 17.16
C GLN A 229 -10.66 -2.84 16.54
N PHE A 230 -10.90 -2.50 15.27
CA PHE A 230 -12.23 -2.59 14.67
C PHE A 230 -12.27 -3.41 13.38
N VAL A 231 -11.23 -3.38 12.54
CA VAL A 231 -11.19 -4.15 11.29
C VAL A 231 -10.61 -5.55 11.50
N ALA A 232 -9.50 -5.67 12.23
CA ALA A 232 -8.83 -6.94 12.49
C ALA A 232 -9.71 -7.96 13.25
N PRO A 233 -10.53 -7.59 14.27
CA PRO A 233 -11.41 -8.55 14.93
C PRO A 233 -12.43 -9.21 13.99
N ILE A 234 -13.04 -8.40 13.12
CA ILE A 234 -13.98 -8.87 12.10
C ILE A 234 -13.24 -9.73 11.07
N SER A 235 -12.08 -9.25 10.62
CA SER A 235 -11.26 -9.93 9.61
C SER A 235 -10.74 -11.28 10.07
N ARG A 236 -10.44 -11.43 11.37
CA ARG A 236 -10.06 -12.71 11.98
C ARG A 236 -11.15 -13.77 11.83
N VAL A 237 -12.42 -13.38 11.94
CA VAL A 237 -13.56 -14.29 11.86
C VAL A 237 -13.87 -14.65 10.41
N PHE A 238 -13.95 -13.65 9.53
CA PHE A 238 -14.45 -13.86 8.17
C PHE A 238 -13.39 -14.10 7.10
N TYR A 239 -12.12 -13.80 7.40
CA TYR A 239 -11.00 -13.95 6.46
C TYR A 239 -9.78 -14.67 7.08
N PRO A 240 -9.96 -15.80 7.81
CA PRO A 240 -8.84 -16.52 8.41
C PRO A 240 -7.84 -17.04 7.37
N GLU A 241 -8.30 -17.35 6.15
CA GLU A 241 -7.48 -17.94 5.08
C GLU A 241 -6.50 -16.97 4.43
N VAL A 242 -6.65 -15.66 4.68
CA VAL A 242 -5.69 -14.62 4.26
C VAL A 242 -4.97 -13.99 5.45
N GLY A 243 -5.08 -14.56 6.65
CA GLY A 243 -4.46 -13.99 7.84
C GLY A 243 -5.17 -12.72 8.32
N GLY A 244 -6.51 -12.63 8.20
CA GLY A 244 -7.26 -11.47 8.67
C GLY A 244 -7.09 -11.14 10.16
N GLY A 245 -6.60 -12.09 10.97
CA GLY A 245 -6.24 -11.87 12.38
C GLY A 245 -4.82 -11.39 12.64
N THR A 246 -3.97 -11.24 11.61
CA THR A 246 -2.56 -10.83 11.72
C THR A 246 -2.25 -9.57 10.89
N LEU A 247 -3.27 -8.75 10.62
CA LEU A 247 -3.12 -7.46 9.94
C LEU A 247 -2.33 -6.49 10.84
N ASP A 248 -1.30 -5.85 10.29
CA ASP A 248 -0.35 -4.99 11.02
C ASP A 248 0.06 -3.72 10.25
N SER A 249 -0.48 -3.53 9.04
CA SER A 249 -0.21 -2.36 8.21
C SER A 249 -1.44 -2.00 7.39
N HIS A 250 -1.59 -0.71 7.09
CA HIS A 250 -2.65 -0.24 6.21
C HIS A 250 -2.15 0.74 5.15
N HIS A 251 -2.94 0.91 4.09
CA HIS A 251 -2.89 2.06 3.20
C HIS A 251 -4.28 2.68 3.14
N ALA A 252 -4.43 3.85 3.77
CA ALA A 252 -5.70 4.52 3.95
C ALA A 252 -5.83 5.71 3.03
N PHE A 253 -6.91 5.77 2.25
CA PHE A 253 -7.12 6.84 1.30
C PHE A 253 -8.59 7.05 0.99
N VAL A 254 -8.89 8.22 0.45
CA VAL A 254 -10.20 8.50 -0.16
C VAL A 254 -10.06 8.55 -1.67
N VAL A 255 -11.11 8.14 -2.37
CA VAL A 255 -11.25 8.30 -3.83
C VAL A 255 -12.51 9.09 -4.13
N GLU A 256 -12.47 9.88 -5.20
CA GLU A 256 -13.56 10.76 -5.60
C GLU A 256 -14.05 10.41 -7.01
N TYR A 257 -15.35 10.17 -7.14
CA TYR A 257 -16.01 9.96 -8.42
C TYR A 257 -17.06 11.04 -8.70
N GLY A 258 -17.10 11.56 -9.92
CA GLY A 258 -17.97 12.66 -10.32
C GLY A 258 -17.64 13.20 -11.71
N LYS A 259 -18.44 14.17 -12.17
CA LYS A 259 -18.34 14.74 -13.54
C LYS A 259 -16.95 15.28 -13.88
N ASP A 260 -16.30 15.96 -12.92
CA ASP A 260 -14.96 16.54 -13.06
C ASP A 260 -13.93 15.79 -12.20
N ARG A 261 -14.15 14.49 -12.03
CA ARG A 261 -13.34 13.55 -11.23
C ARG A 261 -13.16 12.24 -12.01
N ASP A 262 -12.82 11.15 -11.34
CA ASP A 262 -12.92 9.83 -11.95
C ASP A 262 -14.40 9.47 -12.18
N VAL A 263 -14.76 8.81 -13.27
CA VAL A 263 -16.17 8.50 -13.57
C VAL A 263 -16.52 7.06 -13.20
N GLU A 264 -15.58 6.15 -13.42
CA GLU A 264 -15.70 4.73 -13.15
C GLU A 264 -14.32 4.17 -12.77
N LEU A 265 -14.29 2.92 -12.32
CA LEU A 265 -13.05 2.20 -12.14
C LEU A 265 -13.15 0.81 -12.76
N GLY A 266 -12.26 0.57 -13.72
CA GLY A 266 -12.15 -0.71 -14.41
C GLY A 266 -11.87 -1.86 -13.45
N PHE A 267 -12.01 -3.07 -13.98
CA PHE A 267 -11.87 -4.29 -13.20
C PHE A 267 -10.45 -4.49 -12.65
N HIS A 268 -10.33 -4.67 -11.33
CA HIS A 268 -9.04 -4.78 -10.64
C HIS A 268 -9.14 -5.68 -9.39
N VAL A 269 -8.02 -5.83 -8.70
CA VAL A 269 -7.91 -6.35 -7.33
C VAL A 269 -7.16 -5.32 -6.50
N ASP A 270 -7.35 -5.37 -5.18
CA ASP A 270 -6.60 -4.52 -4.27
C ASP A 270 -5.29 -5.17 -3.85
N ASP A 271 -4.31 -4.33 -3.54
CA ASP A 271 -3.05 -4.76 -2.93
C ASP A 271 -3.21 -4.90 -1.41
N SER A 272 -4.12 -5.79 -1.00
CA SER A 272 -4.47 -6.05 0.40
C SER A 272 -4.83 -7.52 0.65
N GLU A 273 -4.73 -7.94 1.90
CA GLU A 273 -5.35 -9.17 2.40
C GLU A 273 -6.86 -8.93 2.54
N VAL A 274 -7.22 -7.84 3.22
CA VAL A 274 -8.61 -7.39 3.44
C VAL A 274 -8.72 -5.92 3.09
N THR A 275 -9.76 -5.57 2.34
CA THR A 275 -10.15 -4.19 2.01
C THR A 275 -11.42 -3.83 2.76
N LEU A 276 -11.38 -2.69 3.45
CA LEU A 276 -12.56 -1.95 3.86
C LEU A 276 -12.84 -0.84 2.83
N ASN A 277 -14.09 -0.71 2.38
CA ASN A 277 -14.53 0.31 1.43
C ASN A 277 -15.85 0.95 1.92
N VAL A 278 -15.77 2.14 2.49
CA VAL A 278 -16.93 2.82 3.09
C VAL A 278 -17.33 4.02 2.24
N CYS A 279 -18.59 4.05 1.80
CA CYS A 279 -19.15 5.23 1.15
C CYS A 279 -19.40 6.34 2.18
N LEU A 280 -18.74 7.49 2.02
CA LEU A 280 -18.86 8.64 2.91
C LEU A 280 -20.00 9.59 2.48
N GLY A 281 -20.14 9.79 1.16
CA GLY A 281 -21.16 10.66 0.58
C GLY A 281 -22.52 9.97 0.41
N LYS A 282 -23.59 10.77 0.29
CA LYS A 282 -24.97 10.27 0.09
C LYS A 282 -25.72 10.91 -1.08
N GLN A 283 -25.15 11.92 -1.74
CA GLN A 283 -25.83 12.69 -2.79
C GLN A 283 -25.22 12.39 -4.16
N PHE A 284 -25.49 11.19 -4.68
CA PHE A 284 -25.08 10.79 -6.04
C PHE A 284 -26.00 9.70 -6.59
N SER A 285 -25.84 9.35 -7.86
CA SER A 285 -26.51 8.22 -8.51
C SER A 285 -25.55 7.45 -9.40
N GLY A 286 -25.73 6.13 -9.50
CA GLY A 286 -24.78 5.22 -10.13
C GLY A 286 -23.55 4.98 -9.25
N GLY A 287 -22.46 4.50 -9.85
CA GLY A 287 -21.21 4.24 -9.13
C GLY A 287 -21.17 2.92 -8.37
N GLU A 288 -22.14 2.04 -8.53
CA GLU A 288 -22.24 0.80 -7.76
C GLU A 288 -20.99 -0.06 -7.94
N LEU A 289 -20.57 -0.72 -6.85
CA LEU A 289 -19.53 -1.73 -6.94
C LEU A 289 -20.11 -2.99 -7.58
N TYR A 290 -19.30 -3.62 -8.42
CA TYR A 290 -19.59 -4.94 -8.98
C TYR A 290 -18.44 -5.88 -8.66
N PHE A 291 -18.76 -7.12 -8.36
CA PHE A 291 -17.79 -8.15 -8.02
C PHE A 291 -17.89 -9.31 -9.00
N ARG A 292 -16.75 -9.92 -9.31
CA ARG A 292 -16.68 -11.11 -10.19
C ARG A 292 -15.87 -12.22 -9.53
N GLY A 293 -16.17 -12.51 -8.28
CA GLY A 293 -15.54 -13.56 -7.48
C GLY A 293 -14.04 -13.35 -7.20
N ILE A 294 -13.44 -14.32 -6.50
CA ILE A 294 -12.01 -14.30 -6.14
C ILE A 294 -11.18 -14.59 -7.39
N ARG A 295 -10.06 -13.87 -7.56
CA ARG A 295 -9.09 -14.19 -8.61
C ARG A 295 -8.49 -15.59 -8.41
N CYS A 296 -8.94 -16.54 -9.23
CA CYS A 296 -8.35 -17.86 -9.41
C CYS A 296 -8.21 -18.20 -10.91
N GLU A 297 -7.51 -19.29 -11.23
CA GLU A 297 -7.24 -19.71 -12.62
C GLU A 297 -8.52 -20.12 -13.39
N ASN A 298 -9.58 -20.53 -12.69
CA ASN A 298 -10.74 -21.22 -13.29
C ASN A 298 -12.00 -20.36 -13.47
N HIS A 299 -12.09 -19.17 -12.86
CA HIS A 299 -13.31 -18.36 -12.89
C HIS A 299 -13.03 -17.02 -13.57
N VAL A 300 -13.73 -16.70 -14.67
CA VAL A 300 -13.57 -15.42 -15.40
C VAL A 300 -14.86 -14.59 -15.44
N ASN A 301 -16.06 -15.20 -15.34
CA ASN A 301 -17.32 -14.51 -15.65
C ASN A 301 -18.47 -14.83 -14.66
N SER A 302 -18.52 -14.15 -13.51
CA SER A 302 -19.73 -14.04 -12.70
C SER A 302 -20.09 -12.57 -12.53
N GLU A 303 -21.38 -12.21 -12.64
CA GLU A 303 -21.84 -10.85 -12.40
C GLU A 303 -22.72 -10.80 -11.17
N THR A 304 -22.34 -9.98 -10.19
CA THR A 304 -23.16 -9.65 -9.03
C THR A 304 -22.92 -8.18 -8.63
N GLN A 305 -24.01 -7.48 -8.28
CA GLN A 305 -24.05 -6.04 -8.01
C GLN A 305 -24.42 -5.79 -6.56
N HIS A 306 -23.52 -5.22 -5.77
CA HIS A 306 -23.78 -5.00 -4.34
C HIS A 306 -22.98 -3.83 -3.78
N GLU A 307 -23.54 -3.21 -2.75
CA GLU A 307 -22.77 -2.36 -1.84
C GLU A 307 -21.90 -3.28 -0.98
N ALA A 308 -20.58 -3.06 -1.00
CA ALA A 308 -19.64 -3.84 -0.22
C ALA A 308 -18.88 -2.91 0.71
N VAL A 309 -18.79 -3.32 1.98
CA VAL A 309 -18.03 -2.60 2.99
C VAL A 309 -16.74 -3.33 3.31
N LEU A 310 -16.73 -4.67 3.33
CA LEU A 310 -15.54 -5.45 3.64
C LEU A 310 -15.41 -6.64 2.67
N HIS A 311 -14.23 -6.83 2.10
CA HIS A 311 -13.94 -7.95 1.20
C HIS A 311 -12.46 -8.32 1.19
N ARG A 312 -12.14 -9.54 0.76
CA ARG A 312 -10.76 -9.95 0.46
C ARG A 312 -10.16 -9.05 -0.63
N GLY A 313 -8.90 -8.62 -0.51
CA GLY A 313 -8.28 -7.74 -1.53
C GLY A 313 -8.19 -8.38 -2.91
N ARG A 314 -8.00 -9.71 -2.96
CA ARG A 314 -8.02 -10.50 -4.20
C ARG A 314 -9.41 -10.72 -4.81
N HIS A 315 -10.48 -10.21 -4.19
CA HIS A 315 -11.77 -10.15 -4.86
C HIS A 315 -11.69 -9.20 -6.03
N ARG A 316 -12.05 -9.71 -7.20
CA ARG A 316 -12.03 -8.88 -8.40
C ARG A 316 -13.29 -8.06 -8.46
N HIS A 317 -13.12 -6.75 -8.60
CA HIS A 317 -14.22 -5.82 -8.54
C HIS A 317 -13.91 -4.55 -9.36
N GLY A 318 -14.90 -3.69 -9.48
CA GLY A 318 -14.76 -2.36 -10.07
C GLY A 318 -15.93 -1.47 -9.64
N ALA A 319 -15.88 -0.22 -10.05
CA ALA A 319 -16.95 0.75 -9.84
C ALA A 319 -17.59 1.10 -11.18
N ARG A 320 -18.92 1.02 -11.27
CA ARG A 320 -19.65 1.48 -12.46
C ARG A 320 -19.54 3.00 -12.62
N ALA A 321 -19.91 3.50 -13.79
CA ALA A 321 -20.00 4.92 -14.03
C ALA A 321 -20.98 5.59 -13.06
N ILE A 322 -20.54 6.68 -12.43
CA ILE A 322 -21.42 7.62 -11.74
C ILE A 322 -22.21 8.43 -12.79
N SER A 323 -23.50 8.62 -12.57
CA SER A 323 -24.38 9.36 -13.48
C SER A 323 -24.67 10.78 -13.00
N SER A 324 -24.63 11.04 -11.70
CA SER A 324 -24.78 12.37 -11.11
C SER A 324 -24.20 12.45 -9.70
N GLY A 325 -23.91 13.67 -9.24
CA GLY A 325 -23.40 13.94 -7.89
C GLY A 325 -21.90 13.69 -7.73
N LEU A 326 -21.48 13.60 -6.47
CA LEU A 326 -20.10 13.33 -6.06
C LEU A 326 -20.12 12.15 -5.08
N ARG A 327 -19.45 11.07 -5.46
CA ARG A 327 -19.28 9.89 -4.62
C ARG A 327 -17.86 9.88 -4.07
N ILE A 328 -17.76 9.80 -2.75
CA ILE A 328 -16.47 9.72 -2.06
C ILE A 328 -16.48 8.48 -1.19
N ASN A 329 -15.46 7.65 -1.34
CA ASN A 329 -15.28 6.44 -0.57
C ASN A 329 -13.98 6.49 0.20
N LEU A 330 -14.04 6.10 1.48
CA LEU A 330 -12.89 5.75 2.30
C LEU A 330 -12.48 4.31 2.00
N LEU A 331 -11.22 4.10 1.67
CA LEU A 331 -10.62 2.79 1.52
C LEU A 331 -9.53 2.58 2.56
N LEU A 332 -9.53 1.40 3.17
CA LEU A 332 -8.47 0.92 4.03
C LEU A 332 -7.99 -0.43 3.50
N TRP A 333 -6.85 -0.42 2.82
CA TRP A 333 -6.18 -1.63 2.37
C TRP A 333 -5.33 -2.17 3.52
N CYS A 334 -5.80 -3.24 4.16
CA CYS A 334 -5.14 -3.82 5.32
C CYS A 334 -4.24 -4.98 4.89
N ARG A 335 -3.02 -5.00 5.43
CA ARG A 335 -2.00 -5.98 5.12
C ARG A 335 -1.35 -6.58 6.35
N ARG A 336 -0.74 -7.75 6.16
CA ARG A 336 0.19 -8.36 7.10
C ARG A 336 1.62 -8.23 6.59
N SER A 337 2.55 -7.87 7.46
CA SER A 337 3.97 -7.72 7.15
C SER A 337 4.70 -9.06 7.18
N HIS A 338 4.10 -10.08 7.83
CA HIS A 338 4.62 -11.42 7.96
C HIS A 338 3.76 -12.45 7.23
N ILE A 339 4.41 -13.28 6.41
CA ILE A 339 3.81 -14.49 5.87
C ILE A 339 4.23 -15.63 6.80
N ASP A 340 3.26 -16.19 7.53
CA ASP A 340 3.46 -17.42 8.31
C ASP A 340 3.75 -18.63 7.41
#